data_AF-K9P3N9-F1
#
_entry.id   AF-K9P3N9-F1
#
_cell.length_a   1.000
_cell.length_b   1.000
_cell.length_c   1.000
_cell.angle_alpha   90.00
_cell.angle_beta   90.00
_cell.angle_gamma   90.00
#
_symmetry.space_group_name_H-M   'P 1'
#
loop_
_entity.id
_entity.type
_entity.pdbx_description
1 polymer ?
#
loop_
_entity_poly.entity_id
_entity_poly.type
_entity_poly.pdbx_seq_one_letter_code
_entity_poly.pdbx_strand_id
1 'polypeptide(L)'
;MCSSLPSHRRLPLPARPMHLRRNPLRPSVHPTGRRARCPIPAGISPAAGLMAAGLLAVAPASLAQQDPSATVLYRLATQCALKGAAPVPCTVEAVDSGGATLYRHRIGTGVETVRITSEPVTMAIWAHDIRNWRPLRGASARFSTNTVCFNGKDLCVVNPNYLNSVRQDRANTRLQGRDLVMVHFGADGRVDASCYDDACALLLK
;
A
#
# COMPACT_ATOMS: atom_id res chain seq x y z
N MET A 1 7.22 55.47 46.62
CA MET A 1 7.87 54.14 46.52
C MET A 1 7.17 53.42 45.36
N CYS A 2 7.70 53.26 44.13
CA CYS A 2 9.08 52.95 43.69
C CYS A 2 9.63 51.74 44.47
N SER A 3 10.06 50.59 43.91
CA SER A 3 10.28 50.10 42.52
C SER A 3 10.31 48.53 42.56
N SER A 4 10.40 47.72 41.49
CA SER A 4 10.63 47.94 40.05
C SER A 4 10.12 46.74 39.20
N LEU A 5 10.15 46.86 37.86
CA LEU A 5 9.97 45.75 36.90
C LEU A 5 11.34 45.16 36.45
N PRO A 6 11.46 43.84 36.21
CA PRO A 6 12.44 43.26 35.28
C PRO A 6 11.79 43.14 33.88
N SER A 7 12.08 44.03 32.95
CA SER A 7 13.29 44.07 32.09
C SER A 7 13.31 42.97 31.01
N HIS A 8 13.16 43.40 29.76
CA HIS A 8 13.12 42.55 28.58
C HIS A 8 14.45 41.83 28.32
N ARG A 9 14.38 40.58 27.84
CA ARG A 9 15.36 40.05 26.88
C ARG A 9 14.66 39.57 25.61
N ARG A 10 14.69 40.42 24.59
CA ARG A 10 14.49 40.00 23.19
C ARG A 10 15.78 39.32 22.73
N LEU A 11 15.68 38.15 22.10
CA LEU A 11 16.77 37.59 21.30
C LEU A 11 16.22 37.15 19.93
N PRO A 12 17.05 37.14 18.87
CA PRO A 12 16.56 37.46 17.53
C PRO A 12 16.30 36.26 16.61
N LEU A 13 15.38 36.48 15.67
CA LEU A 13 15.28 35.83 14.37
C LEU A 13 15.37 36.93 13.28
N PRO A 14 15.70 36.65 12.01
CA PRO A 14 16.34 35.45 11.44
C PRO A 14 17.63 35.79 10.62
N ALA A 15 18.47 34.78 10.34
CA ALA A 15 19.61 34.92 9.44
C ALA A 15 19.37 34.20 8.09
N ARG A 16 19.66 34.94 7.01
CA ARG A 16 19.33 34.77 5.58
C ARG A 16 19.78 33.45 4.89
N PRO A 17 19.21 33.13 3.70
CA PRO A 17 19.66 32.05 2.84
C PRO A 17 20.97 32.38 2.10
N MET A 18 21.72 31.34 1.68
CA MET A 18 22.84 31.48 0.76
C MET A 18 22.85 30.45 -0.38
N HIS A 19 22.89 30.99 -1.61
CA HIS A 19 23.60 30.50 -2.80
C HIS A 19 23.52 29.03 -3.22
N LEU A 20 22.53 28.76 -4.08
CA LEU A 20 22.77 28.60 -5.52
C LEU A 20 24.17 28.11 -5.93
N ARG A 21 24.38 26.79 -6.07
CA ARG A 21 25.44 26.24 -6.94
C ARG A 21 24.85 25.81 -8.28
N ARG A 22 25.03 26.66 -9.29
CA ARG A 22 25.05 26.24 -10.70
C ARG A 22 26.42 25.59 -10.97
N ASN A 23 26.45 24.45 -11.64
CA ASN A 23 27.56 24.03 -12.51
C ASN A 23 27.10 22.91 -13.48
N PRO A 24 27.83 22.59 -14.57
CA PRO A 24 27.23 22.78 -15.88
C PRO A 24 27.20 21.54 -16.80
N LEU A 25 26.37 21.67 -17.85
CA LEU A 25 26.54 21.16 -19.22
C LEU A 25 27.39 19.89 -19.48
N ARG A 26 26.68 18.82 -19.93
CA ARG A 26 26.99 17.92 -21.09
C ARG A 26 28.29 17.06 -21.04
N PRO A 27 28.38 15.90 -21.75
CA PRO A 27 27.74 15.51 -23.03
C PRO A 27 26.66 14.42 -22.87
N SER A 28 25.62 14.28 -23.71
CA SER A 28 25.53 14.37 -25.18
C SER A 28 26.29 13.25 -25.91
N VAL A 29 25.80 12.01 -25.78
CA VAL A 29 26.18 10.88 -26.65
C VAL A 29 24.96 10.46 -27.51
N HIS A 30 25.14 10.53 -28.81
CA HIS A 30 24.26 10.12 -29.92
C HIS A 30 25.19 9.77 -31.10
N PRO A 31 24.75 9.02 -32.13
CA PRO A 31 24.17 7.69 -32.01
C PRO A 31 24.86 6.70 -32.98
N THR A 32 25.05 5.45 -32.57
CA THR A 32 25.38 4.34 -33.48
C THR A 32 24.49 3.13 -33.15
N GLY A 33 23.86 2.43 -34.08
CA GLY A 33 23.91 2.55 -35.54
C GLY A 33 24.07 1.19 -36.19
N ARG A 34 22.95 0.44 -36.34
CA ARG A 34 22.68 -0.78 -37.15
C ARG A 34 21.34 -1.31 -36.63
N ARG A 35 20.19 -1.20 -37.32
CA ARG A 35 19.83 -1.86 -38.60
C ARG A 35 20.30 -3.32 -38.68
N ALA A 36 19.59 -4.20 -37.99
CA ALA A 36 19.40 -5.58 -38.45
C ALA A 36 18.00 -5.67 -39.06
N ARG A 37 17.92 -5.75 -40.40
CA ARG A 37 16.67 -6.13 -41.08
C ARG A 37 16.65 -7.65 -41.10
N CYS A 38 15.67 -8.28 -40.47
CA CYS A 38 15.36 -9.67 -40.80
C CYS A 38 14.56 -9.70 -42.10
N PRO A 39 14.92 -10.53 -43.10
CA PRO A 39 14.26 -10.55 -44.40
C PRO A 39 12.88 -11.20 -44.32
N ILE A 40 11.97 -10.71 -45.15
CA ILE A 40 10.68 -11.33 -45.44
C ILE A 40 10.91 -12.38 -46.53
N PRO A 41 10.63 -13.68 -46.32
CA PRO A 41 10.50 -14.62 -47.41
C PRO A 41 9.10 -14.50 -48.02
N ALA A 42 9.03 -14.05 -49.27
CA ALA A 42 7.84 -14.17 -50.10
C ALA A 42 7.93 -15.48 -50.92
N GLY A 43 6.84 -16.25 -50.93
CA GLY A 43 6.68 -17.52 -51.66
C GLY A 43 5.24 -17.99 -51.45
N ILE A 44 4.28 -17.53 -52.25
CA ILE A 44 3.83 -18.14 -53.51
C ILE A 44 3.20 -19.52 -53.27
N SER A 45 1.86 -19.57 -53.42
CA SER A 45 0.99 -20.75 -53.35
C SER A 45 1.26 -21.74 -54.50
N PRO A 46 0.80 -23.01 -54.40
CA PRO A 46 -0.54 -23.31 -54.95
C PRO A 46 -1.35 -24.44 -54.26
N ALA A 47 -2.66 -24.41 -54.55
CA ALA A 47 -3.59 -25.52 -54.76
C ALA A 47 -3.74 -26.71 -53.77
N ALA A 48 -4.96 -26.79 -53.22
CA ALA A 48 -5.86 -27.96 -53.17
C ALA A 48 -5.38 -29.32 -52.62
N GLY A 49 -6.06 -29.81 -51.57
CA GLY A 49 -6.17 -31.26 -51.33
C GLY A 49 -6.53 -31.69 -49.90
N LEU A 50 -7.73 -32.25 -49.74
CA LEU A 50 -8.07 -33.38 -48.85
C LEU A 50 -7.91 -33.24 -47.32
N MET A 51 -9.06 -33.06 -46.67
CA MET A 51 -9.57 -33.90 -45.57
C MET A 51 -8.56 -34.56 -44.61
N ALA A 52 -8.44 -34.01 -43.39
CA ALA A 52 -8.06 -34.76 -42.20
C ALA A 52 -8.82 -34.21 -40.97
N ALA A 53 -9.67 -35.05 -40.37
CA ALA A 53 -10.27 -34.74 -39.08
C ALA A 53 -9.24 -34.98 -37.96
N GLY A 54 -9.12 -34.04 -37.01
CA GLY A 54 -8.20 -34.24 -35.88
C GLY A 54 -8.12 -33.05 -34.93
N LEU A 55 -8.57 -33.28 -33.69
CA LEU A 55 -8.17 -32.58 -32.47
C LEU A 55 -8.46 -31.08 -32.41
N LEU A 56 -9.65 -30.74 -31.90
CA LEU A 56 -9.87 -29.50 -31.17
C LEU A 56 -8.88 -29.43 -30.00
N ALA A 57 -7.81 -28.64 -30.15
CA ALA A 57 -6.90 -28.32 -29.06
C ALA A 57 -7.64 -27.41 -28.06
N VAL A 58 -8.26 -28.03 -27.05
CA VAL A 58 -8.89 -27.30 -25.94
C VAL A 58 -7.79 -26.64 -25.12
N ALA A 59 -7.50 -25.38 -25.42
CA ALA A 59 -6.61 -24.57 -24.61
C ALA A 59 -7.19 -24.50 -23.18
N PRO A 60 -6.42 -24.79 -22.13
CA PRO A 60 -6.86 -24.53 -20.78
C PRO A 60 -6.96 -23.01 -20.62
N ALA A 61 -8.19 -22.49 -20.73
CA ALA A 61 -8.49 -21.14 -20.32
C ALA A 61 -8.14 -21.05 -18.82
N SER A 62 -7.01 -20.40 -18.53
CA SER A 62 -6.56 -20.18 -17.16
C SER A 62 -7.64 -19.39 -16.43
N LEU A 63 -8.44 -20.10 -15.64
CA LEU A 63 -9.38 -19.52 -14.69
C LEU A 63 -8.57 -18.69 -13.69
N ALA A 64 -8.41 -17.39 -14.00
CA ALA A 64 -8.21 -16.39 -12.98
C ALA A 64 -9.46 -16.47 -12.11
N GLN A 65 -9.32 -17.13 -10.96
CA GLN A 65 -10.43 -17.49 -10.09
C GLN A 65 -11.07 -16.20 -9.54
N GLN A 66 -12.07 -15.70 -10.26
CA GLN A 66 -12.92 -14.63 -9.80
C GLN A 66 -13.89 -15.26 -8.79
N ASP A 67 -13.57 -15.10 -7.50
CA ASP A 67 -14.48 -15.49 -6.43
C ASP A 67 -15.85 -14.85 -6.68
N PRO A 68 -16.91 -15.62 -6.95
CA PRO A 68 -18.22 -15.08 -7.31
C PRO A 68 -18.91 -14.37 -6.14
N SER A 69 -18.34 -14.48 -4.93
CA SER A 69 -18.78 -13.83 -3.69
C SER A 69 -18.00 -12.54 -3.37
N ALA A 70 -17.07 -12.11 -4.23
CA ALA A 70 -16.14 -11.01 -3.93
C ALA A 70 -16.79 -9.61 -3.95
N THR A 71 -17.37 -9.18 -2.83
CA THR A 71 -18.08 -7.90 -2.71
C THR A 71 -17.14 -6.78 -2.28
N VAL A 72 -17.06 -5.68 -3.05
CA VAL A 72 -16.27 -4.51 -2.66
C VAL A 72 -16.97 -3.75 -1.53
N LEU A 73 -16.36 -3.74 -0.34
CA LEU A 73 -16.86 -3.07 0.85
C LEU A 73 -16.64 -1.55 0.78
N TYR A 74 -15.44 -1.13 0.37
CA TYR A 74 -15.13 0.26 0.11
C TYR A 74 -13.93 0.43 -0.84
N ARG A 75 -13.81 1.62 -1.42
CA ARG A 75 -12.62 2.08 -2.15
C ARG A 75 -12.10 3.39 -1.55
N LEU A 76 -10.80 3.49 -1.34
CA LEU A 76 -10.11 4.66 -0.81
C LEU A 76 -8.98 5.09 -1.76
N ALA A 77 -9.05 6.31 -2.29
CA ALA A 77 -7.91 6.95 -2.95
C ALA A 77 -7.04 7.63 -1.88
N THR A 78 -5.74 7.30 -1.82
CA THR A 78 -4.83 7.82 -0.79
C THR A 78 -3.35 7.69 -1.23
N GLN A 79 -2.41 7.73 -0.28
CA GLN A 79 -0.99 7.43 -0.49
C GLN A 79 -0.59 6.11 0.17
N CYS A 80 0.28 5.35 -0.50
CA CYS A 80 0.85 4.11 0.00
C CYS A 80 2.39 4.16 -0.13
N ALA A 81 3.09 3.47 0.77
CA ALA A 81 4.54 3.26 0.72
C ALA A 81 4.87 1.77 0.77
N LEU A 82 5.90 1.36 0.03
CA LEU A 82 6.40 -0.02 0.01
C LEU A 82 7.82 -0.06 0.58
N LYS A 83 8.10 -1.03 1.45
CA LYS A 83 9.42 -1.28 2.06
C LYS A 83 10.08 -0.02 2.63
N GLY A 84 9.28 0.86 3.24
CA GLY A 84 9.75 2.14 3.80
C GLY A 84 10.13 3.24 2.80
N ALA A 85 9.81 3.10 1.51
CA ALA A 85 9.99 4.16 0.51
C ALA A 85 9.09 5.39 0.77
N ALA A 86 9.31 6.47 0.00
CA ALA A 86 8.43 7.64 0.05
C ALA A 86 6.99 7.26 -0.36
N PRO A 87 5.94 7.80 0.30
CA PRO A 87 4.56 7.56 -0.09
C PRO A 87 4.25 8.08 -1.50
N VAL A 88 3.53 7.27 -2.28
CA VAL A 88 3.05 7.59 -3.63
C VAL A 88 1.54 7.41 -3.72
N PRO A 89 0.83 8.08 -4.66
CA PRO A 89 -0.60 7.88 -4.85
C PRO A 89 -0.96 6.41 -5.10
N CYS A 90 -2.02 5.94 -4.44
CA CYS A 90 -2.53 4.58 -4.53
C CYS A 90 -4.05 4.55 -4.39
N THR A 91 -4.64 3.39 -4.71
CA THR A 91 -6.05 3.09 -4.40
C THR A 91 -6.13 1.79 -3.61
N VAL A 92 -6.83 1.81 -2.49
CA VAL A 92 -7.08 0.63 -1.66
C VAL A 92 -8.54 0.22 -1.83
N GLU A 93 -8.77 -1.05 -2.16
CA GLU A 93 -10.10 -1.67 -2.13
C GLU A 93 -10.13 -2.71 -1.01
N ALA A 94 -11.08 -2.59 -0.09
CA ALA A 94 -11.45 -3.69 0.79
C ALA A 94 -12.54 -4.51 0.11
N VAL A 95 -12.33 -5.82 0.00
CA VAL A 95 -13.23 -6.76 -0.67
C VAL A 95 -13.53 -7.89 0.30
N ASP A 96 -14.80 -8.11 0.63
CA ASP A 96 -15.21 -9.32 1.34
C ASP A 96 -15.05 -10.53 0.42
N SER A 97 -14.55 -11.62 0.98
CA SER A 97 -14.19 -12.86 0.30
C SER A 97 -14.68 -14.08 1.09
N GLY A 98 -15.81 -13.96 1.79
CA GLY A 98 -16.50 -15.10 2.41
C GLY A 98 -15.74 -15.72 3.59
N GLY A 99 -15.33 -14.89 4.55
CA GLY A 99 -14.51 -15.30 5.70
C GLY A 99 -13.12 -14.64 5.75
N ALA A 100 -12.81 -13.75 4.81
CA ALA A 100 -11.65 -12.88 4.88
C ALA A 100 -11.91 -11.56 4.13
N THR A 101 -11.36 -10.46 4.62
CA THR A 101 -11.26 -9.21 3.86
C THR A 101 -9.95 -9.16 3.09
N LEU A 102 -10.03 -8.91 1.78
CA LEU A 102 -8.89 -8.67 0.90
C LEU A 102 -8.71 -7.17 0.67
N TYR A 103 -7.59 -6.62 1.14
CA TYR A 103 -7.18 -5.23 0.92
C TYR A 103 -6.24 -5.20 -0.28
N ARG A 104 -6.77 -4.79 -1.44
CA ARG A 104 -6.04 -4.68 -2.71
C ARG A 104 -5.51 -3.26 -2.87
N HIS A 105 -4.21 -3.08 -2.76
CA HIS A 105 -3.52 -1.80 -2.86
C HIS A 105 -2.93 -1.65 -4.26
N ARG A 106 -3.59 -0.88 -5.13
CA ARG A 106 -3.07 -0.54 -6.45
C ARG A 106 -2.07 0.60 -6.32
N ILE A 107 -0.80 0.34 -6.63
CA ILE A 107 0.33 1.25 -6.46
C ILE A 107 1.08 1.31 -7.80
N GLY A 108 0.90 2.40 -8.55
CA GLY A 108 1.33 2.46 -9.95
C GLY A 108 0.66 1.34 -10.77
N THR A 109 1.46 0.47 -11.37
CA THR A 109 0.99 -0.73 -12.11
C THR A 109 0.91 -1.99 -11.24
N GLY A 110 1.42 -1.96 -10.00
CA GLY A 110 1.44 -3.11 -9.09
C GLY A 110 0.17 -3.22 -8.24
N VAL A 111 -0.12 -4.43 -7.77
CA VAL A 111 -1.19 -4.68 -6.78
C VAL A 111 -0.63 -5.50 -5.63
N GLU A 112 -0.53 -4.89 -4.45
CA GLU A 112 -0.21 -5.59 -3.20
C GLU A 112 -1.51 -5.97 -2.49
N THR A 113 -1.73 -7.26 -2.27
CA THR A 113 -2.96 -7.75 -1.62
C THR A 113 -2.65 -8.27 -0.23
N VAL A 114 -3.27 -7.68 0.79
CA VAL A 114 -3.28 -8.22 2.15
C VAL A 114 -4.61 -8.94 2.36
N ARG A 115 -4.57 -10.17 2.89
CA ARG A 115 -5.73 -10.93 3.35
C ARG A 115 -5.78 -10.90 4.86
N ILE A 116 -6.95 -10.65 5.41
CA ILE A 116 -7.22 -10.68 6.85
C ILE A 116 -8.43 -11.57 7.11
N THR A 117 -8.23 -12.65 7.84
CA THR A 117 -9.28 -13.53 8.34
C THR A 117 -9.56 -13.15 9.79
N SER A 118 -10.83 -13.18 10.22
CA SER A 118 -11.27 -12.77 11.56
C SER A 118 -11.19 -13.88 12.62
N GLU A 119 -11.34 -15.15 12.21
CA GLU A 119 -11.53 -16.28 13.14
C GLU A 119 -10.61 -17.47 12.77
N PRO A 120 -9.44 -17.64 13.44
CA PRO A 120 -8.78 -16.64 14.29
C PRO A 120 -8.21 -15.48 13.47
N VAL A 121 -7.97 -14.34 14.14
CA VAL A 121 -7.39 -13.15 13.48
C VAL A 121 -6.02 -13.48 12.91
N THR A 122 -5.91 -13.54 11.58
CA THR A 122 -4.66 -13.83 10.87
C THR A 122 -4.49 -12.89 9.69
N MET A 123 -3.23 -12.51 9.42
CA MET A 123 -2.87 -11.58 8.35
C MET A 123 -1.84 -12.23 7.42
N ALA A 124 -2.03 -12.10 6.12
CA ALA A 124 -1.07 -12.54 5.11
C ALA A 124 -1.00 -11.55 3.94
N ILE A 125 0.15 -11.49 3.27
CA ILE A 125 0.32 -10.75 2.01
C ILE A 125 0.50 -11.74 0.85
N TRP A 126 -0.08 -11.42 -0.31
CA TRP A 126 0.15 -12.19 -1.52
C TRP A 126 1.58 -11.98 -2.01
N ALA A 127 2.39 -13.04 -1.98
CA ALA A 127 3.78 -13.01 -2.37
C ALA A 127 3.90 -13.47 -3.84
N HIS A 128 4.05 -12.49 -4.75
CA HIS A 128 4.08 -12.71 -6.20
C HIS A 128 5.23 -13.59 -6.70
N ASP A 129 6.33 -13.63 -5.94
CA ASP A 129 7.53 -14.46 -6.17
C ASP A 129 7.24 -15.96 -6.03
N ILE A 130 6.55 -16.35 -4.95
CA ILE A 130 6.19 -17.75 -4.65
C ILE A 130 4.75 -18.10 -5.03
N ARG A 131 3.98 -17.13 -5.57
CA ARG A 131 2.55 -17.21 -5.90
C ARG A 131 1.71 -17.83 -4.77
N ASN A 132 1.96 -17.38 -3.54
CA ASN A 132 1.29 -17.90 -2.35
C ASN A 132 1.16 -16.81 -1.27
N TRP A 133 0.32 -17.05 -0.27
CA TRP A 133 0.14 -16.18 0.89
C TRP A 133 1.30 -16.32 1.87
N ARG A 134 2.05 -15.25 2.09
CA ARG A 134 3.09 -15.17 3.12
C ARG A 134 2.50 -14.54 4.40
N PRO A 135 2.59 -15.19 5.58
CA PRO A 135 2.05 -14.64 6.81
C PRO A 135 2.74 -13.32 7.19
N LEU A 136 1.96 -12.40 7.76
CA LEU A 136 2.42 -11.13 8.31
C LEU A 136 2.41 -11.23 9.85
N ARG A 137 3.40 -10.63 10.53
CA ARG A 137 3.46 -10.67 12.01
C ARG A 137 2.39 -9.80 12.69
N GLY A 138 1.80 -8.86 11.95
CA GLY A 138 0.82 -7.92 12.47
C GLY A 138 0.76 -6.62 11.66
N ALA A 139 -0.10 -5.71 12.11
CA ALA A 139 -0.23 -4.36 11.59
C ALA A 139 -0.11 -3.32 12.73
N SER A 140 0.30 -2.10 12.37
CA SER A 140 0.51 -0.98 13.28
C SER A 140 -0.13 0.29 12.73
N ALA A 141 -0.70 1.13 13.57
CA ALA A 141 -1.14 2.47 13.20
C ALA A 141 -0.26 3.52 13.91
N ARG A 142 0.21 4.50 13.14
CA ARG A 142 0.91 5.67 13.62
C ARG A 142 0.05 6.92 13.40
N PHE A 143 -0.33 7.59 14.48
CA PHE A 143 -1.26 8.71 14.42
C PHE A 143 -0.61 10.01 13.92
N SER A 144 0.65 10.30 14.30
CA SER A 144 1.38 11.50 13.84
C SER A 144 1.53 11.58 12.32
N THR A 145 1.71 10.43 11.66
CA THR A 145 1.82 10.33 10.19
C THR A 145 0.52 9.84 9.53
N ASN A 146 -0.54 9.64 10.31
CA ASN A 146 -1.80 9.03 9.88
C ASN A 146 -1.60 7.78 8.99
N THR A 147 -0.74 6.85 9.41
CA THR A 147 -0.34 5.70 8.60
C THR A 147 -0.67 4.38 9.27
N VAL A 148 -1.26 3.43 8.55
CA VAL A 148 -1.32 2.00 8.92
C VAL A 148 -0.22 1.24 8.17
N CYS A 149 0.61 0.46 8.83
CA CYS A 149 1.68 -0.33 8.23
C CYS A 149 1.58 -1.81 8.59
N PHE A 150 1.74 -2.67 7.59
CA PHE A 150 1.79 -4.13 7.73
C PHE A 150 3.24 -4.60 7.87
N ASN A 151 3.48 -5.56 8.76
CA ASN A 151 4.80 -6.14 9.05
C ASN A 151 5.91 -5.08 9.27
N GLY A 152 5.58 -4.05 10.05
CA GLY A 152 6.50 -2.93 10.34
C GLY A 152 6.45 -1.82 9.28
N LYS A 153 7.01 -2.06 8.09
CA LYS A 153 7.09 -1.07 6.98
C LYS A 153 7.01 -1.69 5.57
N ASP A 154 6.67 -2.97 5.44
CA ASP A 154 6.67 -3.65 4.13
C ASP A 154 5.63 -3.06 3.18
N LEU A 155 4.46 -2.75 3.72
CA LEU A 155 3.38 -2.02 3.06
C LEU A 155 2.76 -1.05 4.07
N CYS A 156 2.66 0.22 3.72
CA CYS A 156 2.05 1.26 4.52
C CYS A 156 0.98 2.01 3.72
N VAL A 157 -0.09 2.42 4.38
CA VAL A 157 -1.23 3.16 3.83
C VAL A 157 -1.48 4.39 4.68
N VAL A 158 -1.51 5.57 4.07
CA VAL A 158 -1.93 6.80 4.75
C VAL A 158 -3.46 6.82 4.78
N ASN A 159 -4.08 7.07 5.93
CA ASN A 159 -5.54 7.19 6.04
C ASN A 159 -5.91 8.18 7.16
N PRO A 160 -5.89 9.50 6.88
CA PRO A 160 -6.11 10.53 7.90
C PRO A 160 -7.57 10.57 8.35
N ASN A 161 -8.54 10.37 7.46
CA ASN A 161 -9.96 10.44 7.81
C ASN A 161 -10.31 9.41 8.89
N TYR A 162 -9.88 8.17 8.69
CA TYR A 162 -10.10 7.09 9.65
C TYR A 162 -9.26 7.25 10.93
N LEU A 163 -7.95 7.55 10.82
CA LEU A 163 -7.11 7.67 12.03
C LEU A 163 -7.40 8.93 12.86
N ASN A 164 -8.02 9.96 12.27
CA ASN A 164 -8.61 11.08 12.99
C ASN A 164 -9.88 10.67 13.76
N SER A 165 -10.80 9.90 13.16
CA SER A 165 -12.01 9.45 13.89
C SER A 165 -11.64 8.52 15.05
N VAL A 166 -10.75 7.55 14.82
CA VAL A 166 -10.18 6.69 15.87
C VAL A 166 -9.61 7.49 17.03
N ARG A 167 -8.93 8.61 16.75
CA ARG A 167 -8.42 9.52 17.80
C ARG A 167 -9.52 10.26 18.55
N GLN A 168 -10.59 10.67 17.87
CA GLN A 168 -11.73 11.37 18.46
C GLN A 168 -12.53 10.43 19.37
N ASP A 169 -12.93 9.27 18.85
CA ASP A 169 -13.71 8.25 19.56
C ASP A 169 -13.00 7.74 20.83
N ARG A 170 -11.66 7.85 20.85
CA ARG A 170 -10.79 7.28 21.89
C ARG A 170 -10.14 8.33 22.78
N ALA A 171 -10.58 9.59 22.72
CA ALA A 171 -10.04 10.71 23.48
C ALA A 171 -10.04 10.51 25.01
N ASN A 172 -10.82 9.57 25.54
CA ASN A 172 -10.91 9.22 26.97
C ASN A 172 -10.44 7.78 27.29
N THR A 173 -9.60 7.17 26.44
CA THR A 173 -9.11 5.78 26.62
C THR A 173 -7.61 5.74 26.96
N ARG A 174 -7.10 4.56 27.36
CA ARG A 174 -5.66 4.32 27.61
C ARG A 174 -4.74 4.47 26.37
N LEU A 175 -5.33 4.77 25.20
CA LEU A 175 -4.62 5.08 23.97
C LEU A 175 -4.34 6.59 23.81
N GLN A 176 -4.94 7.45 24.64
CA GLN A 176 -4.72 8.90 24.59
C GLN A 176 -3.23 9.22 24.77
N GLY A 177 -2.70 10.10 23.91
CA GLY A 177 -1.28 10.49 23.91
C GLY A 177 -0.31 9.47 23.29
N ARG A 178 -0.75 8.26 22.93
CA ARG A 178 0.09 7.29 22.20
C ARG A 178 0.15 7.63 20.72
N ASP A 179 1.35 7.58 20.13
CA ASP A 179 1.54 7.76 18.69
C ASP A 179 1.44 6.45 17.90
N LEU A 180 2.01 5.36 18.42
CA LEU A 180 2.07 4.06 17.75
C LEU A 180 1.26 3.01 18.50
N VAL A 181 0.37 2.33 17.80
CA VAL A 181 -0.57 1.33 18.34
C VAL A 181 -0.65 0.11 17.42
N MET A 182 -0.96 -1.06 17.99
CA MET A 182 -1.25 -2.26 17.21
C MET A 182 -2.62 -2.10 16.52
N VAL A 183 -2.81 -2.83 15.43
CA VAL A 183 -4.05 -2.82 14.66
C VAL A 183 -4.68 -4.20 14.72
N HIS A 184 -5.86 -4.26 15.35
CA HIS A 184 -6.86 -5.30 15.07
C HIS A 184 -7.70 -4.89 13.86
N PHE A 185 -8.50 -5.82 13.36
CA PHE A 185 -9.51 -5.54 12.35
C PHE A 185 -10.85 -6.11 12.82
N GLY A 186 -11.90 -5.30 12.71
CA GLY A 186 -13.27 -5.69 13.01
C GLY A 186 -13.88 -6.57 11.93
N ALA A 187 -15.04 -7.16 12.21
CA ALA A 187 -15.74 -8.07 11.32
C ALA A 187 -16.17 -7.42 9.97
N ASP A 188 -16.25 -6.09 9.90
CA ASP A 188 -16.62 -5.33 8.70
C ASP A 188 -15.41 -4.94 7.82
N GLY A 189 -14.20 -5.45 8.14
CA GLY A 189 -12.99 -5.09 7.41
C GLY A 189 -12.54 -3.65 7.66
N ARG A 190 -12.87 -3.06 8.80
CA ARG A 190 -12.21 -1.84 9.30
C ARG A 190 -11.14 -2.20 10.31
N VAL A 191 -10.21 -1.27 10.50
CA VAL A 191 -9.27 -1.33 11.62
C VAL A 191 -10.03 -1.14 12.93
N ASP A 192 -9.53 -1.76 13.98
CA ASP A 192 -9.79 -1.45 15.38
C ASP A 192 -8.42 -1.36 16.09
N ALA A 193 -8.00 -0.17 16.49
CA ALA A 193 -6.68 -0.03 17.12
C ALA A 193 -6.61 -0.71 18.52
N SER A 194 -5.43 -1.12 18.95
CA SER A 194 -5.14 -1.73 20.26
C SER A 194 -3.72 -1.40 20.72
N CYS A 195 -3.39 -1.56 22.00
CA CYS A 195 -2.05 -1.30 22.54
C CYS A 195 -1.10 -2.47 22.20
N TYR A 196 0.21 -2.23 22.30
CA TYR A 196 1.23 -3.29 22.30
C TYR A 196 1.45 -3.95 23.67
N ASP A 197 0.72 -3.50 24.69
CA ASP A 197 0.81 -3.95 26.07
C ASP A 197 -0.55 -4.43 26.59
N ASP A 198 -0.52 -5.24 27.65
CA ASP A 198 -1.68 -5.93 28.22
C ASP A 198 -2.81 -4.99 28.67
N ALA A 199 -2.52 -3.68 28.80
CA ALA A 199 -3.47 -2.65 29.20
C ALA A 199 -4.64 -2.45 28.20
N CYS A 200 -4.55 -2.99 26.98
CA CYS A 200 -5.60 -2.94 25.95
C CYS A 200 -6.46 -4.20 25.78
N ALA A 201 -6.26 -5.27 26.55
CA ALA A 201 -7.19 -6.41 26.58
C ALA A 201 -8.63 -6.02 27.04
N LEU A 202 -8.83 -4.76 27.43
CA LEU A 202 -10.07 -4.18 27.95
C LEU A 202 -10.83 -3.29 26.94
N LEU A 203 -10.35 -3.15 25.69
CA LEU A 203 -11.02 -2.36 24.64
C LEU A 203 -11.68 -3.23 23.54
N LEU A 204 -11.52 -4.55 23.61
CA LEU A 204 -12.25 -5.52 22.79
C LEU A 204 -13.21 -6.27 23.71
N LYS A 205 -14.45 -5.81 23.76
CA LYS A 205 -15.60 -6.43 24.46
C LYS A 205 -16.84 -6.31 23.59
#